data_AF-A0A9E2TZC5-F1
#
_entry.id   AF-A0A9E2TZC5-F1
#
_cell.length_a   1.000
_cell.length_b   1.000
_cell.length_c   1.000
_cell.angle_alpha   90.00
_cell.angle_beta   90.00
_cell.angle_gamma   90.00
#
_symmetry.space_group_name_H-M   'P 1'
#
loop_
_entity.id
_entity.type
_entity.pdbx_description
1 polymer ?
#
loop_
_entity_poly.entity_id
_entity_poly.type
_entity_poly.pdbx_seq_one_letter_code
_entity_poly.pdbx_strand_id
1 'polypeptide(L)' 'APGIRERYHPAYYAAFVIDPDGNNIEAVCHVG' A
#
# COMPACT_ATOMS: atom_id res chain seq x y z
N ALA A 1 -1.77 4.16 6.58
CA ALA A 1 -1.18 5.39 6.01
C ALA A 1 -0.23 5.02 4.87
N PRO A 2 -0.10 5.86 3.84
CA PRO A 2 0.72 5.57 2.67
C PRO A 2 2.22 5.69 2.98
N GLY A 3 3.06 4.80 2.42
CA GLY A 3 4.50 4.80 2.67
C GLY A 3 5.27 3.64 2.03
N ILE A 4 6.61 3.75 2.04
CA ILE A 4 7.50 2.69 1.55
C ILE A 4 7.46 1.49 2.49
N ARG A 5 7.37 0.29 1.92
CA ARG A 5 7.48 -0.98 2.64
C ARG A 5 8.80 -1.65 2.28
N GLU A 6 9.88 -1.16 2.90
CA GLU A 6 11.25 -1.63 2.69
C GLU A 6 11.41 -3.15 2.91
N ARG A 7 10.54 -3.75 3.73
CA ARG A 7 10.49 -5.19 3.98
C ARG A 7 10.16 -6.01 2.72
N TYR A 8 9.45 -5.45 1.74
CA TYR A 8 9.05 -6.15 0.51
C TYR A 8 9.95 -5.80 -0.67
N HIS A 9 10.25 -4.51 -0.87
CA HIS A 9 11.22 -4.01 -1.84
C HIS A 9 11.50 -2.52 -1.56
N PRO A 10 12.72 -2.00 -1.77
CA PRO A 10 13.05 -0.59 -1.55
C PRO A 10 12.17 0.42 -2.31
N ALA A 11 11.60 0.03 -3.46
CA ALA A 11 10.69 0.87 -4.25
C ALA A 11 9.19 0.52 -4.08
N TYR A 12 8.82 -0.30 -3.09
CA TYR A 12 7.43 -0.67 -2.85
C TYR A 12 6.72 0.41 -2.05
N TYR A 13 5.88 1.21 -2.70
CA TYR A 13 5.04 2.20 -2.03
C TYR A 13 3.60 1.69 -1.95
N ALA A 14 3.02 1.67 -0.74
CA ALA A 14 1.67 1.19 -0.53
C ALA A 14 0.84 2.12 0.37
N ALA A 15 -0.45 2.22 0.06
CA ALA A 15 -1.46 2.95 0.81
C ALA A 15 -2.63 2.03 1.19
N PHE A 16 -3.24 2.29 2.34
CA PHE A 16 -4.34 1.49 2.90
C PHE A 16 -5.52 2.38 3.29
N VAL A 17 -6.73 2.00 2.88
CA VAL A 17 -7.99 2.68 3.21
C VAL A 17 -9.03 1.61 3.57
N ILE A 18 -9.82 1.89 4.61
CA ILE A 18 -11.00 1.07 4.94
C ILE A 18 -12.20 1.67 4.19
N ASP A 19 -12.88 0.87 3.38
CA ASP A 19 -14.10 1.30 2.70
C ASP A 19 -15.33 1.24 3.64
N PRO A 20 -16.49 1.78 3.24
CA PRO A 20 -17.69 1.77 4.08
C PRO A 20 -18.23 0.37 4.42
N ASP A 21 -17.91 -0.64 3.62
CA ASP A 21 -18.31 -2.04 3.83
C ASP A 21 -17.33 -2.78 4.75
N GLY A 22 -16.22 -2.13 5.13
CA GLY A 22 -15.20 -2.65 6.04
C GLY A 22 -14.05 -3.37 5.34
N ASN A 23 -13.95 -3.31 4.01
CA ASN A 23 -12.84 -3.92 3.29
C ASN A 23 -11.57 -3.08 3.45
N ASN A 24 -10.43 -3.76 3.53
CA ASN A 24 -9.11 -3.12 3.51
C ASN A 24 -8.61 -3.03 2.07
N ILE A 25 -8.73 -1.85 1.47
CA ILE A 25 -8.29 -1.59 0.12
C ILE A 25 -6.82 -1.16 0.14
N GLU A 26 -6.00 -1.86 -0.64
CA GLU A 26 -4.58 -1.59 -0.80
C GLU A 26 -4.27 -1.07 -2.22
N ALA A 27 -3.61 0.08 -2.30
CA ALA A 27 -3.06 0.62 -3.54
C ALA A 27 -1.53 0.55 -3.50
N VAL A 28 -0.93 -0.14 -4.48
CA VAL A 28 0.51 -0.43 -4.52
C VAL A 28 1.14 0.11 -5.80
N CYS A 29 2.36 0.64 -5.70
CA CYS A 29 3.19 0.97 -6.85
C CYS A 29 4.51 0.20 -6.76
N HIS A 30 4.78 -0.58 -7.81
CA HIS A 30 6.05 -1.27 -8.01
C HIS A 30 6.80 -0.49 -9.09
N VAL A 31 7.59 0.49 -8.68
CA VAL A 31 8.46 1.19 -9.64
C VAL A 31 9.64 0.26 -9.94
N GLY A 32 9.71 -0.21 -11.18
CA GLY A 32 10.87 -0.91 -11.74
C GLY A 32 11.88 0.05 -12.34
#